data_AF-A0A920RZL0-F1
#
_entry.id   AF-A0A920RZL0-F1
#
_cell.length_a   1.000
_cell.length_b   1.000
_cell.length_c   1.000
_cell.angle_alpha   90.00
_cell.angle_beta   90.00
_cell.angle_gamma   90.00
#
_symmetry.space_group_name_H-M   'P 1'
#
loop_
_entity.id
_entity.type
_entity.pdbx_description
1 polymer ?
#
loop_
_entity_poly.entity_id
_entity_poly.type
_entity_poly.pdbx_seq_one_letter_code
_entity_poly.pdbx_strand_id
1 'polypeptide(L)'
;MNEYSSFNDFFTREFDEGVRPIDQTESTIVSPVDGKIMESGRVSDGKLFQLKNMEYNLSHLLNNNPKLIEAFKNASYVTIYLAPYNYHRVHLPYQGKLLHNQIIGGMAYKVNEQALKKINALYTKNTRQISQFESSKVNFCMIMVGAMNVSSISITDKKQRRL
;
A
#
# COMPACT_ATOMS: atom_id res chain seq x y z
N MET A 1 17.07 -23.65 -10.25
CA MET A 1 17.12 -22.41 -9.44
C MET A 1 18.37 -21.62 -9.84
N ASN A 2 18.48 -21.19 -11.12
CA ASN A 2 19.71 -20.58 -11.64
C ASN A 2 19.53 -19.15 -12.19
N GLU A 3 18.38 -18.51 -12.01
CA GLU A 3 18.10 -17.17 -12.59
C GLU A 3 18.27 -15.99 -11.63
N TYR A 4 18.44 -16.22 -10.32
CA TYR A 4 18.53 -15.15 -9.33
C TYR A 4 19.70 -15.35 -8.38
N SER A 5 20.52 -14.31 -8.22
CA SER A 5 21.75 -14.32 -7.41
C SER A 5 21.48 -14.28 -5.90
N SER A 6 20.28 -13.86 -5.49
CA SER A 6 19.85 -13.80 -4.10
C SER A 6 18.31 -13.87 -3.95
N PHE A 7 17.83 -14.10 -2.73
CA PHE A 7 16.40 -14.01 -2.42
C PHE A 7 15.84 -12.60 -2.70
N ASN A 8 16.62 -11.55 -2.45
CA ASN A 8 16.21 -10.18 -2.72
C ASN A 8 16.06 -9.92 -4.22
N ASP A 9 16.92 -10.51 -5.06
CA ASP A 9 16.79 -10.40 -6.52
C ASP A 9 15.52 -11.09 -7.01
N PHE A 10 15.20 -12.27 -6.47
CA PHE A 10 13.92 -12.93 -6.76
C PHE A 10 12.72 -12.08 -6.30
N PHE A 11 12.83 -11.44 -5.12
CA PHE A 11 11.75 -10.65 -4.52
C PHE A 11 11.50 -9.33 -5.26
N THR A 12 12.54 -8.75 -5.87
CA THR A 12 12.48 -7.47 -6.60
C THR A 12 12.62 -7.60 -8.13
N ARG A 13 12.53 -8.82 -8.65
CA ARG A 13 12.61 -9.17 -10.08
C ARG A 13 11.72 -8.29 -10.95
N GLU A 14 12.14 -7.99 -12.16
CA GLU A 14 11.33 -7.28 -13.16
C GLU A 14 10.51 -8.28 -13.97
N PHE A 15 9.39 -7.83 -14.52
CA PHE A 15 8.67 -8.59 -15.53
C PHE A 15 9.18 -8.20 -16.91
N ASP A 16 9.09 -9.15 -17.84
CA ASP A 16 9.22 -8.86 -19.26
C ASP A 16 8.15 -7.82 -19.68
N GLU A 17 8.48 -7.03 -20.70
CA GLU A 17 7.56 -6.05 -21.26
C GLU A 17 6.26 -6.71 -21.75
N GLY A 18 5.12 -6.06 -21.52
CA GLY A 18 3.81 -6.52 -22.00
C GLY A 18 3.10 -7.55 -21.13
N VAL A 19 3.75 -8.13 -20.10
CA VAL A 19 3.13 -9.16 -19.23
C VAL A 19 2.07 -8.60 -18.26
N ARG A 20 2.05 -7.27 -18.08
CA ARG A 20 1.07 -6.52 -17.29
C ARG A 20 0.61 -5.28 -18.07
N PRO A 21 -0.29 -5.42 -19.06
CA PRO A 21 -0.81 -4.27 -19.79
C PRO A 21 -1.57 -3.35 -18.83
N ILE A 22 -1.25 -2.06 -18.87
CA ILE A 22 -1.88 -1.03 -18.05
C ILE A 22 -3.00 -0.40 -18.87
N ASP A 23 -4.22 -0.38 -18.34
CA ASP A 23 -5.33 0.37 -18.92
C ASP A 23 -4.96 1.85 -19.03
N GLN A 24 -5.02 2.40 -20.25
CA GLN A 24 -4.67 3.80 -20.56
C GLN A 24 -5.85 4.76 -20.39
N THR A 25 -7.03 4.26 -20.02
CA THR A 25 -8.23 5.07 -19.81
C THR A 25 -8.01 6.02 -18.64
N GLU A 26 -8.08 7.33 -18.90
CA GLU A 26 -7.79 8.35 -17.86
C GLU A 26 -8.74 8.32 -16.66
N SER A 27 -9.91 7.69 -16.77
CA SER A 27 -10.86 7.54 -15.65
C SER A 27 -10.66 6.26 -14.85
N THR A 28 -9.71 5.40 -15.25
CA THR A 28 -9.46 4.12 -14.57
C THR A 28 -8.38 4.28 -13.50
N ILE A 29 -8.65 3.70 -12.33
CA ILE A 29 -7.65 3.44 -11.29
C ILE A 29 -7.23 1.98 -11.44
N VAL A 30 -5.94 1.74 -11.68
CA VAL A 30 -5.40 0.37 -11.86
C VAL A 30 -4.93 -0.21 -10.53
N SER A 31 -4.82 -1.54 -10.44
CA SER A 31 -4.23 -2.18 -9.27
C SER A 31 -2.76 -1.75 -9.11
N PRO A 32 -2.32 -1.31 -7.93
CA PRO A 32 -0.93 -0.91 -7.70
C PRO A 32 0.03 -2.11 -7.56
N VAL A 33 -0.50 -3.32 -7.33
CA VAL A 33 0.28 -4.52 -6.98
C VAL A 33 -0.37 -5.79 -7.53
N ASP A 34 0.43 -6.85 -7.65
CA ASP A 34 -0.06 -8.23 -7.74
C ASP A 34 -0.37 -8.73 -6.32
N GLY A 35 -1.61 -9.13 -6.05
CA GLY A 35 -1.98 -9.61 -4.73
C GLY A 35 -3.44 -10.02 -4.60
N LYS A 36 -3.87 -10.25 -3.36
CA LYS A 36 -5.25 -10.61 -3.00
C LYS A 36 -5.90 -9.43 -2.29
N ILE A 37 -7.09 -9.01 -2.74
CA ILE A 37 -7.92 -8.08 -1.98
C ILE A 37 -8.35 -8.78 -0.69
N MET A 38 -7.97 -8.21 0.44
CA MET A 38 -8.36 -8.68 1.77
C MET A 38 -9.66 -8.04 2.23
N GLU A 39 -9.83 -6.75 1.95
CA GLU A 39 -11.00 -5.98 2.33
C GLU A 39 -11.10 -4.72 1.44
N SER A 40 -12.31 -4.22 1.21
CA SER A 40 -12.55 -2.97 0.51
C SER A 40 -13.86 -2.35 0.95
N GLY A 41 -13.95 -1.02 0.94
CA GLY A 41 -15.19 -0.35 1.28
C GLY A 41 -15.02 1.15 1.35
N ARG A 42 -15.89 1.80 2.14
CA ARG A 42 -15.83 3.23 2.41
C ARG A 42 -15.48 3.45 3.87
N VAL A 43 -14.67 4.48 4.14
CA VAL A 43 -14.50 4.98 5.51
C VAL A 43 -15.86 5.50 5.99
N SER A 44 -16.31 5.02 7.14
CA SER A 44 -17.53 5.49 7.80
C SER A 44 -17.22 5.79 9.25
N ASP A 45 -17.65 6.94 9.75
CA ASP A 45 -17.43 7.39 11.14
C ASP A 45 -15.95 7.30 11.58
N GLY A 46 -15.03 7.57 10.65
CA GLY A 46 -13.59 7.51 10.90
C GLY A 46 -13.03 6.09 11.03
N LYS A 47 -13.75 5.06 10.58
CA LYS A 47 -13.35 3.65 10.69
C LYS A 47 -13.20 2.94 9.34
N LEU A 48 -12.33 1.93 9.34
CA LEU A 48 -12.03 0.99 8.27
C LEU A 48 -12.28 -0.44 8.78
N PHE A 49 -12.43 -1.42 7.89
CA PHE A 49 -12.37 -2.83 8.25
C PHE A 49 -11.00 -3.42 7.93
N GLN A 50 -10.44 -4.16 8.90
CA GLN A 50 -9.25 -4.98 8.72
C GLN A 50 -9.59 -6.28 8.00
N LEU A 51 -10.68 -6.88 8.45
CA LEU A 51 -11.44 -7.99 7.90
C LEU A 51 -12.91 -7.73 8.23
N LYS A 52 -13.82 -8.43 7.57
CA LYS A 52 -15.26 -8.38 7.88
C LYS A 52 -15.52 -8.40 9.40
N ASN A 53 -16.21 -7.37 9.88
CA ASN A 53 -16.57 -7.13 11.29
C ASN A 53 -15.40 -6.81 12.25
N MET A 54 -14.18 -6.57 11.76
CA MET A 54 -13.04 -6.14 12.58
C MET A 54 -12.62 -4.72 12.21
N GLU A 55 -13.16 -3.74 12.92
CA GLU A 55 -12.91 -2.32 12.65
C GLU A 55 -11.61 -1.81 13.25
N TYR A 56 -11.05 -0.76 12.64
CA TYR A 56 -9.98 0.06 13.22
C TYR A 56 -10.11 1.52 12.78
N ASN A 57 -9.52 2.44 13.55
CA ASN A 57 -9.64 3.88 13.32
C ASN A 57 -8.71 4.38 12.20
N LEU A 58 -9.26 5.18 11.30
CA LEU A 58 -8.53 5.93 10.28
C LEU A 58 -7.49 6.86 10.93
N SER A 59 -7.85 7.51 12.04
CA SER A 59 -6.93 8.41 12.76
C SER A 59 -5.66 7.70 13.19
N HIS A 60 -5.77 6.50 13.76
CA HIS A 60 -4.63 5.70 14.15
C HIS A 60 -3.82 5.23 12.94
N LEU A 61 -4.48 4.84 11.86
CA LEU A 61 -3.80 4.48 10.60
C LEU A 61 -2.97 5.66 10.07
N LEU A 62 -3.54 6.87 10.09
CA LEU A 62 -2.94 8.10 9.59
C LEU A 62 -2.08 8.86 10.63
N ASN A 63 -1.69 8.18 11.71
CA ASN A 63 -0.83 8.72 12.77
C ASN A 63 -1.35 10.04 13.36
N ASN A 64 -2.67 10.13 13.55
CA ASN A 64 -3.38 11.28 14.10
C ASN A 64 -3.12 12.59 13.34
N ASN A 65 -2.73 12.52 12.06
CA ASN A 65 -2.49 13.72 11.25
C ASN A 65 -3.85 14.34 10.85
N PRO A 66 -4.20 15.54 11.35
CA PRO A 66 -5.53 16.11 11.15
C PRO A 66 -5.81 16.43 9.68
N LYS A 67 -4.79 16.85 8.90
CA LYS A 67 -4.95 17.16 7.48
C LYS A 67 -5.26 15.90 6.67
N LEU A 68 -4.57 14.79 6.95
CA LEU A 68 -4.85 13.53 6.26
C LEU A 68 -6.20 12.94 6.68
N ILE A 69 -6.55 13.01 7.97
CA ILE A 69 -7.84 12.54 8.45
C ILE A 69 -8.98 13.28 7.76
N GLU A 70 -8.90 14.61 7.71
CA GLU A 70 -9.92 15.42 7.04
C GLU A 70 -10.01 15.10 5.54
N ALA A 71 -8.88 14.94 4.86
CA ALA A 71 -8.84 14.61 3.43
C ALA A 71 -9.44 13.23 3.11
N PHE A 72 -9.34 12.26 4.03
CA PHE A 72 -9.71 10.87 3.77
C PHE A 72 -10.88 10.32 4.62
N LYS A 73 -11.55 11.15 5.43
CA LYS A 73 -12.65 10.71 6.33
C LYS A 73 -13.84 10.06 5.62
N ASN A 74 -14.02 10.31 4.32
CA ASN A 74 -15.10 9.78 3.49
C ASN A 74 -14.59 8.95 2.30
N ALA A 75 -13.31 8.60 2.29
CA ALA A 75 -12.65 7.95 1.17
C ALA A 75 -13.12 6.50 0.98
N SER A 76 -13.01 6.00 -0.26
CA SER A 76 -13.03 4.57 -0.51
C SER A 76 -11.64 3.98 -0.25
N TYR A 77 -11.57 2.74 0.19
CA TYR A 77 -10.32 2.04 0.46
C TYR A 77 -10.34 0.62 -0.09
N VAL A 78 -9.15 0.12 -0.36
CA VAL A 78 -8.88 -1.27 -0.68
C VAL A 78 -7.60 -1.69 0.04
N THR A 79 -7.64 -2.86 0.68
CA THR A 79 -6.50 -3.47 1.35
C THR A 79 -6.08 -4.68 0.54
N ILE A 80 -4.83 -4.66 0.04
CA ILE A 80 -4.29 -5.73 -0.81
C ILE A 80 -3.14 -6.42 -0.08
N TYR A 81 -3.21 -7.74 0.03
CA TYR A 81 -2.15 -8.57 0.58
C TYR A 81 -1.25 -9.11 -0.54
N LEU A 82 0.06 -8.88 -0.41
CA LEU A 82 1.09 -9.45 -1.26
C LEU A 82 1.67 -10.67 -0.55
N ALA A 83 1.41 -11.86 -1.09
CA ALA A 83 2.02 -13.08 -0.61
C ALA A 83 3.50 -13.15 -1.05
N PRO A 84 4.38 -13.90 -0.37
CA PRO A 84 5.81 -13.94 -0.67
C PRO A 84 6.19 -14.31 -2.12
N TYR A 85 5.31 -14.99 -2.85
CA TYR A 85 5.53 -15.36 -4.27
C TYR A 85 5.08 -14.27 -5.26
N ASN A 86 4.33 -13.25 -4.81
CA ASN A 86 3.92 -12.13 -5.65
C ASN A 86 5.12 -11.27 -6.06
N TYR A 87 4.89 -10.39 -7.02
CA TYR A 87 5.82 -9.34 -7.39
C TYR A 87 5.72 -8.20 -6.37
N HIS A 88 6.83 -7.85 -5.73
CA HIS A 88 6.86 -6.94 -4.59
C HIS A 88 7.29 -5.51 -4.94
N ARG A 89 7.21 -5.11 -6.21
CA ARG A 89 7.25 -3.69 -6.54
C ARG A 89 5.82 -3.15 -6.60
N VAL A 90 5.65 -1.96 -6.04
CA VAL A 90 4.38 -1.27 -5.97
C VAL A 90 4.40 -0.11 -6.95
N HIS A 91 3.38 -0.06 -7.79
CA HIS A 91 3.20 0.98 -8.80
C HIS A 91 2.12 1.96 -8.36
N LEU A 92 2.17 3.19 -8.88
CA LEU A 92 1.09 4.14 -8.64
C LEU A 92 -0.19 3.63 -9.32
N PRO A 93 -1.33 3.57 -8.62
CA PRO A 93 -2.60 3.13 -9.19
C PRO A 93 -3.22 4.19 -10.11
N TYR A 94 -2.72 5.42 -10.03
CA TYR A 94 -3.17 6.56 -10.82
C TYR A 94 -2.04 7.61 -10.90
N GLN A 95 -2.05 8.45 -11.92
CA GLN A 95 -1.10 9.56 -12.00
C GLN A 95 -1.28 10.49 -10.79
N GLY A 96 -0.19 10.89 -10.14
CA GLY A 96 -0.28 11.84 -9.03
C GLY A 96 1.06 12.44 -8.64
N LYS A 97 1.01 13.64 -8.07
CA LYS A 97 2.14 14.34 -7.46
C LYS A 97 2.20 14.00 -5.97
N LEU A 98 3.36 13.54 -5.49
CA LEU A 98 3.57 13.28 -4.07
C LEU A 98 3.50 14.59 -3.27
N LEU A 99 2.61 14.65 -2.28
CA LEU A 99 2.44 15.80 -1.39
C LEU A 99 3.01 15.56 0.01
N HIS A 100 2.83 14.35 0.54
CA HIS A 100 3.26 13.98 1.87
C HIS A 100 3.82 12.56 1.85
N ASN A 101 4.94 12.35 2.53
CA ASN A 101 5.51 11.02 2.72
C ASN A 101 6.04 10.88 4.14
N GLN A 102 5.61 9.84 4.85
CA GLN A 102 6.02 9.63 6.23
C GLN A 102 6.12 8.15 6.56
N ILE A 103 7.21 7.77 7.23
CA ILE A 103 7.37 6.45 7.85
C ILE A 103 6.99 6.58 9.33
N ILE A 104 6.17 5.65 9.80
CA ILE A 104 5.75 5.54 11.19
C ILE A 104 6.33 4.23 11.71
N GLY A 105 7.19 4.33 12.73
CA GLY A 105 7.73 3.17 13.41
C GLY A 105 6.65 2.40 14.16
N GLY A 106 6.76 1.07 14.14
CA GLY A 106 5.87 0.16 14.85
C GLY A 106 6.46 -1.23 14.92
N MET A 107 5.60 -2.20 15.23
CA MET A 107 5.95 -3.61 15.28
C MET A 107 6.18 -4.18 13.86
N ALA A 108 6.67 -5.41 13.80
CA ALA A 108 6.80 -6.17 12.56
C ALA A 108 5.99 -7.47 12.63
N TYR A 109 4.70 -7.37 12.99
CA TYR A 109 3.83 -8.55 12.99
C TYR A 109 3.71 -9.12 11.58
N LYS A 110 3.58 -10.44 11.47
CA LYS A 110 3.21 -11.08 10.20
C LYS A 110 1.84 -10.58 9.76
N VAL A 111 1.69 -10.26 8.47
CA VAL A 111 0.44 -9.73 7.91
C VAL A 111 -0.25 -10.82 7.09
N ASN A 112 -0.58 -11.95 7.71
CA ASN A 112 -1.35 -13.01 7.06
C ASN A 112 -2.76 -13.12 7.66
N GLU A 113 -3.65 -13.86 7.00
CA GLU A 113 -5.06 -13.96 7.41
C GLU A 113 -5.24 -14.42 8.87
N GLN A 114 -4.39 -15.35 9.35
CA GLN A 114 -4.45 -15.82 10.73
C GLN A 114 -4.09 -14.71 11.73
N ALA A 115 -3.05 -13.92 11.44
CA ALA A 115 -2.66 -12.79 12.28
C ALA A 115 -3.74 -11.70 12.27
N LEU A 116 -4.34 -11.41 11.12
CA LEU A 116 -5.42 -10.43 10.98
C LEU A 116 -6.69 -10.84 11.75
N LYS A 117 -6.96 -12.14 11.92
CA LYS A 117 -8.07 -12.62 12.77
C LYS A 117 -7.79 -12.51 14.27
N LYS A 118 -6.51 -12.50 14.68
CA LYS A 118 -6.09 -12.56 16.09
C LYS A 118 -5.68 -11.20 16.66
N ILE A 119 -5.09 -10.34 15.84
CA ILE A 119 -4.50 -9.07 16.27
C ILE A 119 -5.40 -7.94 15.80
N ASN A 120 -6.15 -7.34 16.73
CA ASN A 120 -6.97 -6.17 16.45
C ASN A 120 -6.10 -4.97 16.02
N ALA A 121 -6.55 -4.24 14.99
CA ALA A 121 -5.88 -3.07 14.44
C ALA A 121 -4.39 -3.33 14.12
N LEU A 122 -4.08 -4.48 13.52
CA LEU A 122 -2.71 -4.89 13.16
C LEU A 122 -2.03 -3.83 12.30
N TYR A 123 -2.72 -3.30 11.29
CA TYR A 123 -2.15 -2.33 10.35
C TYR A 123 -1.67 -1.05 11.05
N THR A 124 -2.33 -0.61 12.12
CA THR A 124 -1.93 0.59 12.86
C THR A 124 -0.77 0.34 13.82
N LYS A 125 -0.53 -0.94 14.18
CA LYS A 125 0.54 -1.37 15.08
C LYS A 125 1.85 -1.62 14.35
N ASN A 126 1.80 -2.03 13.08
CA ASN A 126 2.99 -2.28 12.29
C ASN A 126 3.66 -0.98 11.83
N THR A 127 4.98 -1.06 11.61
CA THR A 127 5.71 -0.06 10.84
C THR A 127 5.04 0.11 9.49
N ARG A 128 4.81 1.35 9.07
CA ARG A 128 4.13 1.65 7.81
C ARG A 128 4.63 2.96 7.22
N GLN A 129 4.54 3.05 5.90
CA GLN A 129 4.77 4.30 5.17
C GLN A 129 3.45 4.80 4.60
N ILE A 130 3.19 6.09 4.78
CA ILE A 130 2.04 6.80 4.25
C ILE A 130 2.54 7.76 3.18
N SER A 131 2.00 7.64 1.97
CA SER A 131 2.31 8.51 0.85
C SER A 131 1.02 9.10 0.27
N GLN A 132 0.84 10.41 0.40
CA GLN A 132 -0.31 11.15 -0.14
C GLN A 132 0.03 11.71 -1.51
N PHE A 133 -0.89 11.54 -2.45
CA PHE A 133 -0.77 12.03 -3.80
C PHE A 133 -1.95 12.93 -4.16
N GLU A 134 -1.64 14.00 -4.89
CA GLU A 134 -2.60 14.88 -5.54
C GLU A 134 -2.66 14.58 -7.03
N SER A 135 -3.87 14.57 -7.59
CA SER A 135 -4.09 14.39 -9.02
C SER A 135 -5.21 15.28 -9.52
N SER A 136 -5.35 15.40 -10.84
CA SER A 136 -6.38 16.21 -11.47
C SER A 136 -7.80 15.73 -11.19
N LYS A 137 -7.99 14.40 -11.01
CA LYS A 137 -9.32 13.79 -10.84
C LYS A 137 -9.55 13.19 -9.46
N VAL A 138 -8.55 12.49 -8.91
CA VAL A 138 -8.68 11.76 -7.64
C VAL A 138 -7.42 11.92 -6.80
N ASN A 139 -7.55 12.53 -5.63
CA ASN A 139 -6.51 12.49 -4.60
C ASN A 139 -6.53 11.12 -3.93
N PHE A 140 -5.34 10.53 -3.71
CA PHE A 140 -5.25 9.20 -3.14
C PHE A 140 -4.10 9.10 -2.12
N CYS A 141 -4.18 8.08 -1.28
CA CYS A 141 -3.16 7.75 -0.30
C CYS A 141 -2.76 6.29 -0.48
N MET A 142 -1.46 6.03 -0.51
CA MET A 142 -0.91 4.69 -0.49
C MET A 142 -0.28 4.44 0.87
N ILE A 143 -0.68 3.34 1.52
CA ILE A 143 -0.18 2.96 2.83
C ILE A 143 0.47 1.59 2.73
N MET A 144 1.79 1.57 2.74
CA MET A 144 2.58 0.35 2.73
C MET A 144 2.80 -0.10 4.16
N VAL A 145 2.20 -1.24 4.54
CA VAL A 145 2.35 -1.82 5.87
C VAL A 145 3.47 -2.85 5.84
N GLY A 146 4.54 -2.57 6.58
CA GLY A 146 5.66 -3.49 6.72
C GLY A 146 5.22 -4.76 7.44
N ALA A 147 5.88 -5.87 7.09
CA ALA A 147 5.79 -7.14 7.79
C ALA A 147 7.20 -7.56 8.20
N MET A 148 7.32 -8.56 9.09
CA MET A 148 8.61 -9.20 9.39
C MET A 148 9.38 -9.49 8.10
N ASN A 149 10.59 -8.91 7.97
CA ASN A 149 11.54 -9.03 6.85
C ASN A 149 11.30 -8.16 5.59
N VAL A 150 10.40 -7.17 5.61
CA VAL A 150 10.26 -6.17 4.51
C VAL A 150 10.46 -4.77 5.07
N SER A 151 11.67 -4.21 4.93
CA SER A 151 12.11 -3.00 5.64
C SER A 151 12.40 -1.78 4.76
N SER A 152 12.38 -1.90 3.44
CA SER A 152 12.63 -0.77 2.53
C SER A 152 11.50 -0.57 1.53
N ILE A 153 11.04 0.68 1.43
CA ILE A 153 10.11 1.15 0.40
C ILE A 153 10.84 2.28 -0.30
N SER A 154 11.13 2.10 -1.59
CA SER A 154 11.83 3.09 -2.40
C SER A 154 10.87 3.64 -3.45
N ILE A 155 10.57 4.94 -3.38
CA ILE A 155 9.81 5.63 -4.43
C ILE A 155 10.81 5.91 -5.55
N THR A 156 10.56 5.33 -6.73
CA THR A 156 11.40 5.61 -7.92
C THR A 156 10.74 6.73 -8.70
N ASP A 157 11.27 7.96 -8.62
CA ASP A 157 10.91 9.01 -9.57
C ASP A 157 11.80 8.87 -10.82
N LYS A 158 11.19 8.57 -11.98
CA LYS A 158 11.91 8.45 -13.24
C LYS A 158 12.58 9.77 -13.68
N LYS A 159 12.24 10.93 -13.09
CA LYS A 159 12.94 12.20 -13.35
C LYS A 159 14.35 12.30 -12.77
N GLN A 160 14.79 11.38 -11.91
CA GLN A 160 16.15 11.41 -11.32
C GLN A 160 17.14 10.40 -11.94
N ARG A 161 16.76 9.60 -12.96
CA ARG A 161 17.71 8.77 -13.73
C ARG A 161 18.37 9.57 -14.87
N ARG A 162 19.04 10.66 -14.53
CA ARG A 162 20.07 11.31 -15.36
C ARG A 162 21.15 11.87 -14.44
N LEU A 163 22.09 11.01 -14.07
CA LEU A 163 23.53 11.23 -14.07
C LEU A 163 24.20 9.87 -14.30
#